data_AF-A0A090LIQ1-F1
#
_entry.id   AF-A0A090LIQ1-F1
#
_cell.length_a   1.000
_cell.length_b   1.000
_cell.length_c   1.000
_cell.angle_alpha   90.00
_cell.angle_beta   90.00
_cell.angle_gamma   90.00
#
_symmetry.space_group_name_H-M   'P 1'
#
loop_
_entity.id
_entity.type
_entity.pdbx_description
1 polymer ?
#
loop_
_entity_poly.entity_id
_entity_poly.type
_entity_poly.pdbx_seq_one_letter_code
_entity_poly.pdbx_strand_id
1 'polypeptide(L)'
;MNSFQLDESVTNESKAVEFLQKHGLIPDSKKCENGHEMKLSFGKVIRWRCSLRSCRKQIGVRVGTWFQGTKMPLKTAILFIYFWANKESSGERMKKKLDLSPSTTVDWNSLLREVCVFMEKQEDSNLERKEVTVEVDKTNFAQRSRDIHFFYEFLCKK
;
A
#
# COMPACT_ATOMS: atom_id res chain seq x y z
N MET A 1 -15.75 7.58 8.51
CA MET A 1 -16.16 6.69 7.41
C MET A 1 -16.32 5.28 7.97
N ASN A 2 -17.50 4.68 7.85
CA ASN A 2 -17.75 3.30 8.28
C ASN A 2 -17.40 2.29 7.17
N SER A 3 -17.45 0.98 7.48
CA SER A 3 -17.08 -0.07 6.50
C SER A 3 -17.96 -0.10 5.25
N PHE A 4 -19.25 0.25 5.38
CA PHE A 4 -20.19 0.27 4.25
C PHE A 4 -19.87 1.41 3.30
N GLN A 5 -19.67 2.62 3.82
CA GLN A 5 -19.26 3.79 3.04
C GLN A 5 -17.92 3.57 2.33
N LEU A 6 -16.99 2.85 2.98
CA LEU A 6 -15.71 2.51 2.36
C LEU A 6 -15.90 1.54 1.19
N ASP A 7 -16.69 0.49 1.36
CA ASP A 7 -16.97 -0.48 0.29
C ASP A 7 -17.70 0.15 -0.90
N GLU A 8 -18.64 1.06 -0.63
CA GLU A 8 -19.32 1.85 -1.67
C GLU A 8 -18.37 2.80 -2.41
N SER A 9 -17.37 3.38 -1.71
CA SER A 9 -16.38 4.25 -2.34
C SER A 9 -15.35 3.49 -3.17
N VAL A 10 -15.09 2.22 -2.82
CA VAL A 10 -14.12 1.34 -3.50
C VAL A 10 -14.88 0.19 -4.17
N THR A 11 -15.60 0.51 -5.24
CA THR A 11 -16.47 -0.46 -5.93
C THR A 11 -15.70 -1.54 -6.69
N ASN A 12 -14.50 -1.22 -7.19
CA ASN A 12 -13.68 -2.13 -8.02
C ASN A 12 -12.17 -1.84 -7.87
N GLU A 13 -11.33 -2.66 -8.50
CA GLU A 13 -9.87 -2.51 -8.44
C GLU A 13 -9.36 -1.18 -9.01
N SER A 14 -10.05 -0.57 -9.98
CA SER A 14 -9.66 0.75 -10.50
C SER A 14 -9.88 1.83 -9.44
N LYS A 15 -11.04 1.82 -8.78
CA LYS A 15 -11.33 2.71 -7.65
C LYS A 15 -10.44 2.45 -6.45
N ALA A 16 -10.02 1.20 -6.24
CA ALA A 16 -9.03 0.86 -5.22
C ALA A 16 -7.68 1.52 -5.52
N VAL A 17 -7.24 1.52 -6.78
CA VAL A 17 -6.00 2.21 -7.16
C VAL A 17 -6.13 3.72 -6.98
N GLU A 18 -7.22 4.34 -7.43
CA GLU A 18 -7.46 5.78 -7.22
C GLU A 18 -7.45 6.14 -5.72
N PHE A 19 -8.10 5.33 -4.88
CA PHE A 19 -8.09 5.50 -3.43
C PHE A 19 -6.68 5.42 -2.87
N LEU A 20 -5.89 4.41 -3.27
CA LEU A 20 -4.52 4.25 -2.81
C LEU A 20 -3.59 5.36 -3.31
N GLN A 21 -3.83 5.89 -4.51
CA GLN A 21 -3.11 7.05 -5.06
C GLN A 21 -3.40 8.32 -4.26
N LYS A 22 -4.67 8.57 -3.93
CA LYS A 22 -5.07 9.71 -3.08
C LYS A 22 -4.37 9.70 -1.72
N HIS A 23 -4.05 8.50 -1.21
CA HIS A 23 -3.38 8.31 0.07
C HIS A 23 -1.87 8.05 -0.06
N GLY A 24 -1.29 8.21 -1.26
CA GLY A 24 0.15 8.07 -1.50
C GLY A 24 0.70 6.65 -1.48
N LEU A 25 -0.14 5.63 -1.32
CA LEU A 25 0.24 4.21 -1.21
C LEU A 25 0.52 3.52 -2.56
N ILE A 26 0.02 4.13 -3.64
CA ILE A 26 0.39 3.82 -5.01
C ILE A 26 0.77 5.16 -5.66
N PRO A 27 1.86 5.25 -6.43
CA PRO A 27 2.24 6.50 -7.06
C PRO A 27 1.21 6.93 -8.11
N ASP A 28 1.04 8.24 -8.26
CA ASP A 28 0.19 8.86 -9.29
C ASP A 28 0.86 8.86 -10.68
N SER A 29 2.18 8.83 -10.69
CA SER A 29 3.05 8.94 -11.86
C SER A 29 4.19 7.92 -11.77
N LYS A 30 4.68 7.47 -12.93
CA LYS A 30 5.79 6.51 -12.98
C LYS A 30 6.61 6.66 -14.23
N LYS A 31 7.93 6.52 -14.08
CA LYS A 31 8.87 6.43 -15.19
C LYS A 31 9.32 5.00 -15.42
N CYS A 32 9.53 4.64 -16.68
CA CYS A 32 10.17 3.37 -17.02
C CYS A 32 11.69 3.43 -16.78
N GLU A 33 12.37 2.30 -16.92
CA GLU A 33 13.83 2.18 -16.81
C GLU A 33 14.59 3.14 -17.76
N ASN A 34 13.99 3.50 -18.89
CA ASN A 34 14.55 4.45 -19.86
C ASN A 34 14.18 5.91 -19.55
N GLY A 35 13.55 6.21 -18.41
CA GLY A 35 13.17 7.56 -17.99
C GLY A 35 11.89 8.12 -18.59
N HIS A 36 11.23 7.41 -19.51
CA HIS A 36 9.97 7.87 -20.13
C HIS A 36 8.76 7.78 -19.20
N GLU A 37 7.83 8.73 -19.32
CA GLU A 37 6.55 8.74 -18.63
C GLU A 37 5.66 7.56 -19.00
N MET A 38 5.05 6.95 -17.99
CA MET A 38 4.14 5.82 -18.13
C MET A 38 2.70 6.23 -17.82
N LYS A 39 1.75 5.60 -18.53
CA LYS A 39 0.33 5.71 -18.26
C LYS A 39 -0.19 4.46 -17.56
N LEU A 40 -1.03 4.66 -16.56
CA LEU A 40 -1.72 3.56 -15.90
C LEU A 40 -2.79 2.98 -16.84
N SER A 41 -2.85 1.66 -16.89
CA SER A 41 -3.77 0.93 -17.77
C SER A 41 -4.63 -0.02 -16.96
N PHE A 42 -5.94 0.18 -17.03
CA PHE A 42 -6.96 -0.68 -16.43
C PHE A 42 -7.44 -1.71 -17.45
N GLY A 43 -6.81 -2.87 -17.46
CA GLY A 43 -7.29 -4.05 -18.19
C GLY A 43 -7.47 -5.23 -17.23
N LYS A 44 -7.40 -6.47 -17.73
CA LYS A 44 -7.40 -7.68 -16.86
C LYS A 44 -6.36 -7.62 -15.74
N VAL A 45 -5.22 -6.98 -16.02
CA VAL A 45 -4.16 -6.70 -15.06
C VAL A 45 -3.85 -5.22 -15.11
N ILE A 46 -3.91 -4.57 -13.95
CA ILE A 46 -3.57 -3.16 -13.79
C ILE A 46 -2.05 -3.01 -13.83
N ARG A 47 -1.56 -2.18 -14.76
CA ARG A 47 -0.12 -2.00 -15.01
C ARG A 47 0.16 -0.61 -15.56
N TRP A 48 1.35 -0.12 -15.27
CA TRP A 48 1.97 1.02 -15.93
C TRP A 48 2.46 0.59 -17.31
N ARG A 49 2.12 1.35 -18.35
CA ARG A 49 2.62 1.16 -19.71
C ARG A 49 3.36 2.41 -20.17
N CYS A 50 4.59 2.24 -20.65
CA CYS A 50 5.35 3.34 -21.23
C CYS A 50 4.57 3.98 -22.38
N SER A 51 4.50 5.31 -22.39
CA SER A 51 3.73 6.07 -23.39
C SER A 51 4.33 5.97 -24.80
N LEU A 52 5.64 5.76 -24.89
CA LEU A 52 6.34 5.57 -26.16
C LEU A 52 6.15 4.16 -26.72
N ARG A 53 5.60 4.09 -27.95
CA ARG A 53 5.30 2.84 -28.67
C ARG A 53 6.54 2.02 -29.02
N SER A 54 7.70 2.65 -29.17
CA SER A 54 9.00 2.00 -29.40
C SER A 54 9.54 1.30 -28.15
N CYS A 55 9.35 1.90 -26.97
CA CYS A 55 9.87 1.40 -25.70
C CYS A 55 9.13 0.14 -25.20
N ARG A 56 7.79 0.13 -25.30
CA ARG A 56 6.89 -1.00 -24.91
C ARG A 56 7.02 -1.54 -23.48
N LYS A 57 7.88 -0.96 -22.64
CA LYS A 57 8.09 -1.37 -21.23
C LYS A 57 6.79 -1.26 -20.43
N GLN A 58 6.60 -2.22 -19.52
CA GLN A 58 5.44 -2.29 -18.63
C GLN A 58 5.89 -2.65 -17.23
N ILE A 59 5.21 -2.10 -16.22
CA ILE A 59 5.50 -2.35 -14.81
C ILE A 59 4.19 -2.63 -14.10
N GLY A 60 4.11 -3.67 -13.28
CA GLY A 60 2.91 -3.97 -12.49
C GLY A 60 2.56 -2.82 -11.54
N VAL A 61 1.27 -2.59 -11.28
CA VAL A 61 0.84 -1.46 -10.42
C VAL A 61 1.44 -1.50 -9.01
N ARG A 62 1.69 -2.71 -8.50
CA ARG A 62 2.23 -2.98 -7.15
C ARG A 62 3.76 -2.90 -7.05
N VAL A 63 4.47 -2.86 -8.17
CA VAL A 63 5.94 -2.87 -8.15
C VAL A 63 6.44 -1.55 -7.60
N GLY A 64 7.35 -1.59 -6.63
CA GLY A 64 7.89 -0.43 -5.95
C GLY A 64 6.97 0.17 -4.89
N THR A 65 5.90 -0.52 -4.50
CA THR A 65 5.00 -0.11 -3.41
C THR A 65 4.96 -1.16 -2.31
N TRP A 66 4.30 -0.87 -1.20
CA TRP A 66 4.08 -1.84 -0.11
C TRP A 66 3.31 -3.10 -0.57
N PHE A 67 2.46 -2.98 -1.59
CA PHE A 67 1.72 -4.12 -2.13
C PHE A 67 2.57 -5.05 -3.00
N GLN A 68 3.86 -4.77 -3.19
CA GLN A 68 4.74 -5.62 -4.01
C GLN A 68 4.78 -7.05 -3.46
N GLY A 69 4.59 -8.04 -4.33
CA GLY A 69 4.63 -9.46 -3.98
C GLY A 69 3.34 -10.00 -3.34
N THR A 70 2.45 -9.11 -2.88
CA THR A 70 1.11 -9.50 -2.40
C THR A 70 0.21 -9.97 -3.57
N LYS A 71 -0.63 -10.98 -3.31
CA LYS A 71 -1.60 -11.51 -4.28
C LYS A 71 -3.05 -11.08 -3.97
N MET A 72 -3.30 -10.52 -2.78
CA MET A 72 -4.64 -10.09 -2.38
C MET A 72 -5.13 -8.92 -3.25
N PRO A 73 -6.36 -8.93 -3.79
CA PRO A 73 -6.93 -7.80 -4.52
C PRO A 73 -6.80 -6.48 -3.74
N LEU A 74 -6.55 -5.36 -4.41
CA LEU A 74 -6.31 -4.08 -3.74
C LEU A 74 -7.55 -3.61 -2.99
N LYS A 75 -8.75 -3.83 -3.53
CA LYS A 75 -10.01 -3.56 -2.82
C LYS A 75 -10.07 -4.32 -1.49
N THR A 76 -9.80 -5.63 -1.54
CA THR A 76 -9.82 -6.50 -0.35
C THR A 76 -8.76 -6.07 0.66
N ALA A 77 -7.57 -5.69 0.19
CA ALA A 77 -6.52 -5.17 1.05
C ALA A 77 -6.95 -3.91 1.80
N ILE A 78 -7.56 -2.93 1.10
CA ILE A 78 -8.07 -1.70 1.72
C ILE A 78 -9.08 -2.02 2.83
N LEU A 79 -10.04 -2.92 2.56
CA LEU A 79 -11.04 -3.32 3.55
C LEU A 79 -10.41 -4.08 4.72
N PHE A 80 -9.42 -4.94 4.46
CA PHE A 80 -8.69 -5.65 5.52
C PHE A 80 -7.98 -4.66 6.44
N ILE A 81 -7.23 -3.72 5.87
CA ILE A 81 -6.54 -2.65 6.59
C ILE A 81 -7.53 -1.85 7.44
N TYR A 82 -8.70 -1.53 6.90
CA TYR A 82 -9.77 -0.86 7.64
C TYR A 82 -10.23 -1.70 8.85
N PHE A 83 -10.59 -2.97 8.66
CA PHE A 83 -11.04 -3.81 9.77
C PHE A 83 -9.93 -4.01 10.81
N TRP A 84 -8.69 -4.17 10.36
CA TRP A 84 -7.53 -4.26 11.23
C TRP A 84 -7.37 -3.02 12.11
N ALA A 85 -7.44 -1.81 11.52
CA ALA A 85 -7.37 -0.55 12.26
C ALA A 85 -8.47 -0.42 13.33
N ASN A 86 -9.65 -1.00 13.08
CA ASN A 86 -10.77 -1.00 14.02
C ASN A 86 -10.74 -2.19 15.00
N LYS A 87 -9.64 -2.96 15.06
CA LYS A 87 -9.49 -4.16 15.90
C LYS A 87 -10.52 -5.26 15.60
N GLU A 88 -10.96 -5.32 14.34
CA GLU A 88 -11.98 -6.26 13.84
C GLU A 88 -11.41 -7.29 12.84
N SER A 89 -10.10 -7.58 12.86
CA SER A 89 -9.42 -8.49 11.91
C SER A 89 -9.42 -9.98 12.33
N SER A 90 -10.45 -10.43 13.07
CA SER A 90 -10.53 -11.84 13.47
C SER A 90 -10.73 -12.77 12.27
N GLY A 91 -10.19 -13.99 12.34
CA GLY A 91 -10.27 -14.97 11.25
C GLY A 91 -11.71 -15.26 10.80
N GLU A 92 -12.64 -15.40 11.73
CA GLU A 92 -14.06 -15.60 11.44
C GLU A 92 -14.66 -14.41 10.68
N ARG A 93 -14.35 -13.18 11.12
CA ARG A 93 -14.87 -11.96 10.51
C ARG A 93 -14.28 -11.76 9.11
N MET A 94 -12.99 -12.00 8.93
CA MET A 94 -12.32 -11.89 7.62
C MET A 94 -12.82 -12.95 6.64
N LYS A 95 -13.07 -14.18 7.11
CA LYS A 95 -13.74 -15.21 6.32
C LYS A 95 -15.16 -14.76 5.91
N LYS A 96 -15.96 -14.26 6.85
CA LYS A 96 -17.35 -13.85 6.57
C LYS A 96 -17.47 -12.62 5.68
N LYS A 97 -16.59 -11.63 5.85
CA LYS A 97 -16.69 -10.32 5.19
C LYS A 97 -15.90 -10.25 3.89
N LEU A 98 -14.75 -10.93 3.81
CA LEU A 98 -13.80 -10.79 2.71
C LEU A 98 -13.45 -12.13 2.04
N ASP A 99 -14.07 -13.23 2.48
CA ASP A 99 -13.80 -14.60 2.01
C ASP A 99 -12.31 -14.99 2.10
N LEU A 100 -11.65 -14.55 3.18
CA LEU A 100 -10.24 -14.84 3.41
C LEU A 100 -10.04 -16.11 4.22
N SER A 101 -8.99 -16.87 3.87
CA SER A 101 -8.56 -18.00 4.68
C SER A 101 -8.01 -17.55 6.03
N PRO A 102 -8.06 -18.41 7.06
CA PRO A 102 -7.42 -18.12 8.34
C PRO A 102 -5.91 -17.83 8.19
N SER A 103 -5.20 -18.59 7.35
CA SER A 103 -3.78 -18.37 7.06
C SER A 103 -3.53 -16.98 6.45
N THR A 104 -4.26 -16.61 5.40
CA THR A 104 -4.14 -15.29 4.77
C THR A 104 -4.41 -14.17 5.77
N THR A 105 -5.39 -14.37 6.66
CA THR A 105 -5.71 -13.42 7.72
C THR A 105 -4.56 -13.26 8.71
N VAL A 106 -3.92 -14.36 9.13
CA VAL A 106 -2.75 -14.33 10.02
C VAL A 106 -1.56 -13.65 9.35
N ASP A 107 -1.29 -13.97 8.09
CA ASP A 107 -0.19 -13.38 7.32
C ASP A 107 -0.34 -11.87 7.21
N TRP A 108 -1.55 -11.40 6.85
CA TRP A 108 -1.84 -9.97 6.74
C TRP A 108 -1.83 -9.25 8.10
N ASN A 109 -2.34 -9.89 9.15
CA ASN A 109 -2.22 -9.34 10.51
C ASN A 109 -0.74 -9.16 10.91
N SER A 110 0.12 -10.13 10.58
CA SER A 110 1.55 -10.08 10.89
C SER A 110 2.25 -9.00 10.09
N LEU A 111 1.98 -8.92 8.78
CA LEU A 111 2.50 -7.89 7.89
C LEU A 111 2.18 -6.46 8.38
N LEU A 112 0.95 -6.22 8.86
CA LEU A 112 0.55 -4.91 9.39
C LEU A 112 1.19 -4.60 10.76
N ARG A 113 1.42 -5.61 11.61
CA ARG A 113 2.15 -5.42 12.87
C ARG A 113 3.61 -5.07 12.65
N GLU A 114 4.28 -5.74 11.71
CA GLU A 114 5.67 -5.43 11.34
C GLU A 114 5.82 -3.97 10.89
N VAL A 115 4.81 -3.44 10.19
CA VAL A 115 4.74 -2.04 9.80
C VAL A 115 4.64 -1.10 11.01
N CYS A 116 3.74 -1.35 11.98
CA CYS A 116 3.68 -0.51 13.18
C CYS A 116 5.01 -0.55 13.95
N VAL A 117 5.58 -1.74 14.17
CA VAL A 117 6.86 -1.91 14.90
C VAL A 117 8.02 -1.20 14.19
N PHE A 118 8.09 -1.28 12.86
CA PHE A 118 9.12 -0.57 12.10
C PHE A 118 9.00 0.95 12.27
N MET A 119 7.78 1.47 12.29
CA MET A 119 7.53 2.91 12.42
C MET A 119 7.80 3.43 13.83
N GLU A 120 7.43 2.69 14.87
CA GLU A 120 7.78 3.01 16.26
C GLU A 120 9.30 3.16 16.42
N LYS A 121 10.07 2.19 15.91
CA LYS A 121 11.54 2.26 15.90
C LYS A 121 12.09 3.47 15.14
N GLN A 122 11.43 3.88 14.05
CA GLN A 122 11.82 5.08 13.32
C GLN A 122 11.51 6.35 14.12
N GLU A 123 10.36 6.44 14.80
CA GLU A 123 10.04 7.57 15.68
C GLU A 123 11.06 7.69 16.83
N ASP A 124 11.38 6.58 17.49
CA ASP A 124 12.42 6.52 18.53
C ASP A 124 13.78 6.97 17.99
N SER A 125 14.18 6.42 16.84
CA SER A 125 15.46 6.78 16.20
C SER A 125 15.49 8.22 15.67
N ASN A 126 14.36 8.82 15.28
CA ASN A 126 14.29 10.20 14.82
C ASN A 126 14.30 11.19 16.01
N LEU A 127 13.79 10.77 17.16
CA LEU A 127 14.00 11.45 18.44
C LEU A 127 15.49 11.45 18.80
N GLU A 128 16.19 10.33 18.64
CA GLU A 128 17.64 10.22 18.87
C GLU A 128 18.48 10.93 17.78
N ARG A 129 18.09 10.86 16.51
CA ARG A 129 18.84 11.40 15.35
C ARG A 129 18.72 12.91 15.20
N LYS A 130 17.83 13.59 15.94
CA LYS A 130 17.91 15.07 16.04
C LYS A 130 19.27 15.56 16.54
N GLU A 131 20.10 14.70 17.12
CA GLU A 131 21.47 15.03 17.52
C GLU A 131 22.57 14.69 16.48
N VAL A 132 22.30 13.95 15.39
CA VAL A 132 23.37 13.56 14.44
C VAL A 132 22.87 13.49 13.00
N THR A 133 23.34 14.41 12.16
CA THR A 133 23.11 14.45 10.71
C THR A 133 24.06 13.49 9.98
N VAL A 134 23.52 12.43 9.38
CA VAL A 134 24.23 11.64 8.35
C VAL A 134 23.31 11.36 7.17
N GLU A 135 23.81 11.65 5.97
CA GLU A 135 23.12 11.47 4.69
C GLU A 135 23.15 9.98 4.27
N VAL A 136 21.97 9.41 4.02
CA VAL A 136 21.80 8.08 3.41
C VAL A 136 20.90 8.23 2.20
N ASP A 137 21.24 7.54 1.11
CA ASP A 137 20.60 7.63 -0.21
C ASP A 137 19.07 7.37 -0.16
N LYS A 138 18.29 8.44 -0.38
CA LYS A 138 16.89 8.58 0.08
C LYS A 138 15.85 8.10 -0.93
N THR A 139 16.18 7.78 -2.17
CA THR A 139 15.17 7.74 -3.25
C THR A 139 14.21 6.54 -3.19
N ASN A 140 14.71 5.31 -3.00
CA ASN A 140 13.86 4.13 -2.84
C ASN A 140 13.31 3.96 -1.42
N PHE A 141 14.09 4.40 -0.42
CA PHE A 141 13.70 4.34 0.99
C PHE A 141 12.60 5.36 1.31
N ALA A 142 12.66 6.57 0.76
CA ALA A 142 11.64 7.59 1.00
C ALA A 142 10.26 7.19 0.47
N GLN A 143 10.17 6.51 -0.68
CA GLN A 143 8.86 6.08 -1.18
C GLN A 143 8.23 5.02 -0.27
N ARG A 144 8.96 3.96 0.09
CA ARG A 144 8.46 2.96 1.04
C ARG A 144 8.19 3.56 2.42
N SER A 145 9.05 4.45 2.91
CA SER A 145 8.87 5.13 4.19
C SER A 145 7.63 6.03 4.19
N ARG A 146 7.30 6.70 3.07
CA ARG A 146 6.06 7.49 2.93
C ARG A 146 4.82 6.60 2.98
N ASP A 147 4.84 5.50 2.23
CA ASP A 147 3.73 4.53 2.22
C ASP A 147 3.47 4.00 3.64
N ILE A 148 4.54 3.60 4.34
CA ILE A 148 4.51 3.01 5.69
C ILE A 148 4.12 4.06 6.75
N HIS A 149 4.56 5.32 6.63
CA HIS A 149 4.17 6.39 7.56
C HIS A 149 2.68 6.72 7.49
N PHE A 150 2.12 6.80 6.27
CA PHE A 150 0.68 6.95 6.11
C PHE A 150 -0.08 5.78 6.75
N PHE A 151 0.41 4.54 6.56
CA PHE A 151 -0.16 3.38 7.23
C PHE A 151 -0.10 3.51 8.76
N TYR A 152 1.00 3.96 9.34
CA TYR A 152 1.11 4.14 10.79
C TYR A 152 0.16 5.21 11.35
N GLU A 153 0.07 6.37 10.71
CA GLU A 153 -0.90 7.41 11.10
C GLU A 153 -2.36 6.92 10.97
N PHE A 154 -2.64 6.13 9.92
CA PHE A 154 -3.97 5.59 9.69
C PHE A 154 -4.33 4.37 10.57
N LEU A 155 -3.35 3.54 10.94
CA LEU A 155 -3.52 2.24 11.60
C LEU A 155 -3.20 2.24 13.10
N CYS A 156 -2.17 2.98 13.53
CA CYS A 156 -1.59 2.84 14.88
C CYS A 156 -1.84 4.08 15.78
N LYS A 157 -2.21 5.26 15.23
CA LYS A 157 -2.48 6.51 15.99
C LYS A 157 -3.97 6.91 16.12
N LYS A 158 -4.90 5.96 15.97
CA LYS A 158 -6.32 6.17 16.27
C LYS A 158 -6.72 5.67 17.66
#